data_AF-A0A026X2K6-F1
#
_entry.id   AF-A0A026X2K6-F1
#
_cell.length_a   1.000
_cell.length_b   1.000
_cell.length_c   1.000
_cell.angle_alpha   90.00
_cell.angle_beta   90.00
_cell.angle_gamma   90.00
#
_symmetry.space_group_name_H-M   'P 1'
#
loop_
_entity.id
_entity.type
_entity.pdbx_description
1 polymer ?
#
loop_
_entity_poly.entity_id
_entity_poly.type
_entity_poly.pdbx_seq_one_letter_code
_entity_poly.pdbx_strand_id
1 'polypeptide(L)'
;MENQKEHFPHILFYYFRKGKNAVQAHQKLSDVYGEDALKLRQYQNWFTKFRSRDFNVKDAPRSGRPIEIDGDEIKALIDSNRRLTTREIAENLNISKASVENHLKRPFKTTLKRRELVNRKGVVFHHDNARPRTSLVTREKLLQLGWDVLPHPPYSPDLAPSDYHSFRSLQNALNGKTLTADEDIKSLLELFFAEKDKNFFERGIMKLPEKWQKIIKQNGQYIV
;
A
#
# COMPACT_ATOMS: atom_id res chain seq x y z
N MET A 1 -24.24 -21.17 -2.39
CA MET A 1 -24.09 -21.89 -1.11
C MET A 1 -23.71 -20.86 -0.06
N GLU A 2 -24.62 -20.60 0.88
CA GLU A 2 -24.49 -19.57 1.91
C GLU A 2 -23.25 -19.78 2.80
N ASN A 3 -22.62 -18.67 3.15
CA ASN A 3 -21.36 -18.60 3.87
C ASN A 3 -21.57 -19.01 5.35
N GLN A 4 -21.68 -20.32 5.61
CA GLN A 4 -21.91 -20.90 6.95
C GLN A 4 -20.92 -20.41 8.01
N LYS A 5 -19.73 -19.94 7.61
CA LYS A 5 -18.69 -19.42 8.51
C LYS A 5 -19.06 -18.10 9.19
N GLU A 6 -19.88 -17.26 8.56
CA GLU A 6 -20.31 -15.97 9.12
C GLU A 6 -21.72 -16.06 9.74
N HIS A 7 -22.51 -17.06 9.40
CA HIS A 7 -23.90 -17.23 9.85
C HIS A 7 -24.06 -17.31 11.38
N PHE A 8 -23.37 -18.26 12.02
CA PHE A 8 -23.46 -18.44 13.48
C PHE A 8 -22.99 -17.22 14.27
N PRO A 9 -21.83 -16.58 13.98
CA PRO A 9 -21.40 -15.36 14.68
C PRO A 9 -22.45 -14.25 14.74
N HIS A 10 -23.20 -14.03 13.64
CA HIS A 10 -24.27 -13.02 13.61
C HIS A 10 -25.44 -13.39 14.53
N ILE A 11 -25.86 -14.65 14.52
CA ILE A 11 -26.94 -15.12 15.40
C ILE A 11 -26.53 -15.05 16.88
N LEU A 12 -25.29 -15.40 17.18
CA LEU A 12 -24.74 -15.27 18.54
C LEU A 12 -24.72 -13.81 19.00
N PHE A 13 -24.34 -12.88 18.12
CA PHE A 13 -24.34 -11.46 18.43
C PHE A 13 -25.76 -10.93 18.70
N TYR A 14 -26.76 -11.40 17.96
CA TYR A 14 -28.16 -11.11 18.23
C TYR A 14 -28.59 -11.56 19.64
N TYR A 15 -28.27 -12.81 20.03
CA TYR A 15 -28.59 -13.31 21.37
C TYR A 15 -27.86 -12.55 22.48
N PHE A 16 -26.61 -12.15 22.24
CA PHE A 16 -25.86 -11.29 23.14
C PHE A 16 -26.55 -9.93 23.35
N ARG A 17 -27.01 -9.27 22.27
CA ARG A 17 -27.78 -8.01 22.37
C ARG A 17 -29.14 -8.16 23.06
N LYS A 18 -29.75 -9.34 22.99
CA LYS A 18 -30.96 -9.68 23.77
C LYS A 18 -30.69 -9.97 25.26
N GLY A 19 -29.46 -9.79 25.75
CA GLY A 19 -29.09 -10.01 27.14
C GLY A 19 -29.08 -11.49 27.56
N LYS A 20 -29.06 -12.42 26.59
CA LYS A 20 -28.90 -13.85 26.90
C LYS A 20 -27.44 -14.17 27.17
N ASN A 21 -27.18 -15.28 27.87
CA ASN A 21 -25.83 -15.80 28.06
C ASN A 21 -25.52 -16.92 27.05
N ALA A 22 -24.24 -17.31 26.95
CA ALA A 22 -23.77 -18.28 25.96
C ALA A 22 -24.47 -19.65 26.08
N VAL A 23 -24.80 -20.08 27.31
CA VAL A 23 -25.46 -21.38 27.57
C VAL A 23 -26.92 -21.33 27.08
N GLN A 24 -27.62 -20.24 27.40
CA GLN A 24 -29.00 -20.02 26.93
C GLN A 24 -29.09 -19.92 25.41
N ALA A 25 -28.11 -19.27 24.78
CA ALA A 25 -28.03 -19.19 23.32
C ALA A 25 -27.72 -20.57 22.71
N HIS A 26 -26.83 -21.36 23.34
CA HIS A 26 -26.50 -22.70 22.90
C HIS A 26 -27.70 -23.64 22.94
N GLN A 27 -28.42 -23.70 24.06
CA GLN A 27 -29.63 -24.53 24.18
C GLN A 27 -30.63 -24.20 23.07
N LYS A 28 -30.96 -22.91 22.89
CA LYS A 28 -31.92 -22.47 21.87
C LYS A 28 -31.48 -22.75 20.44
N LEU A 29 -30.18 -22.61 20.14
CA LEU A 29 -29.68 -22.86 18.80
C LEU A 29 -29.45 -24.34 18.52
N SER A 30 -29.16 -25.15 19.54
CA SER A 30 -29.14 -26.60 19.43
C SER A 30 -30.52 -27.17 19.11
N ASP A 31 -31.60 -26.59 19.65
CA ASP A 31 -32.96 -27.00 19.31
C ASP A 31 -33.32 -26.74 17.83
N VAL A 32 -32.71 -25.69 17.23
CA VAL A 32 -33.00 -25.27 15.84
C VAL A 32 -32.08 -25.94 14.83
N TYR A 33 -30.78 -26.05 15.14
CA TYR A 33 -29.74 -26.51 14.22
C TYR A 33 -29.27 -27.95 14.50
N GLY A 34 -29.69 -28.58 15.60
CA GLY A 34 -29.35 -29.96 15.91
C GLY A 34 -27.84 -30.21 15.92
N GLU A 35 -27.41 -31.22 15.15
CA GLU A 35 -25.99 -31.61 15.01
C GLU A 35 -25.13 -30.59 14.27
N ASP A 36 -25.74 -29.73 13.46
CA ASP A 36 -25.05 -28.66 12.73
C ASP A 36 -24.76 -27.43 13.63
N ALA A 37 -25.25 -27.44 14.87
CA ALA A 37 -24.98 -26.38 15.83
C ALA A 37 -23.50 -26.35 16.25
N LEU A 38 -22.96 -25.16 16.47
CA LEU A 38 -21.63 -25.02 17.07
C LEU A 38 -21.55 -25.69 18.46
N LYS A 39 -20.35 -26.08 18.88
CA LYS A 39 -20.13 -26.62 20.23
C LYS A 39 -20.24 -25.50 21.27
N LEU A 40 -20.72 -25.78 22.48
CA LEU A 40 -20.87 -24.80 23.57
C LEU A 40 -19.62 -23.93 23.79
N ARG A 41 -18.42 -24.51 23.69
CA ARG A 41 -17.15 -23.79 23.82
C ARG A 41 -17.00 -22.65 22.81
N GLN A 42 -17.50 -22.81 21.59
CA GLN A 42 -17.47 -21.78 20.56
C GLN A 42 -18.44 -20.64 20.89
N TYR A 43 -19.61 -20.92 21.48
CA TYR A 43 -20.53 -19.90 22.00
C TYR A 43 -19.85 -19.07 23.08
N GLN A 44 -19.22 -19.74 24.05
CA GLN A 44 -18.52 -19.07 25.14
C GLN A 44 -17.40 -18.16 24.62
N ASN A 45 -16.57 -18.63 23.66
CA ASN A 45 -15.52 -17.83 23.06
C ASN A 45 -16.06 -16.56 22.38
N TRP A 46 -17.14 -16.68 21.59
CA TRP A 46 -17.79 -15.53 20.95
C TRP A 46 -18.38 -14.56 21.97
N PHE A 47 -19.04 -15.05 23.02
CA PHE A 47 -19.61 -14.19 24.05
C PHE A 47 -18.53 -13.48 24.87
N THR A 48 -17.39 -14.11 25.13
CA THR A 48 -16.22 -13.45 25.74
C THR A 48 -15.72 -12.31 24.85
N LYS A 49 -15.60 -12.55 23.53
CA LYS A 49 -15.21 -11.53 22.54
C LYS A 49 -16.18 -10.34 22.51
N PHE A 50 -17.49 -10.59 22.55
CA PHE A 50 -18.50 -9.53 22.59
C PHE A 50 -18.47 -8.73 23.89
N ARG A 51 -18.19 -9.37 25.03
CA ARG A 51 -18.00 -8.65 26.31
C ARG A 51 -16.78 -7.74 26.30
N SER A 52 -15.71 -8.11 25.58
CA SER A 52 -14.56 -7.23 25.33
C SER A 52 -14.81 -6.15 24.27
N ARG A 53 -16.08 -5.90 23.90
CA ARG A 53 -16.51 -4.92 22.88
C ARG A 53 -15.94 -5.15 21.48
N ASP A 54 -15.48 -6.36 21.19
CA ASP A 54 -15.07 -6.75 19.84
C ASP A 54 -16.24 -7.46 19.15
N PHE A 55 -16.90 -6.74 18.24
CA PHE A 55 -18.07 -7.22 17.49
C PHE A 55 -17.72 -7.70 16.08
N ASN A 56 -16.43 -7.87 15.76
CA ASN A 56 -16.03 -8.34 14.45
C ASN A 56 -16.39 -9.82 14.29
N VAL A 57 -17.34 -10.11 13.40
CA VAL A 57 -17.80 -11.46 13.07
C VAL A 57 -16.86 -12.22 12.13
N LYS A 58 -15.88 -11.53 11.54
CA LYS A 58 -14.88 -12.16 10.66
C LYS A 58 -13.73 -12.73 11.48
N ASP A 59 -13.23 -13.89 11.03
CA ASP A 59 -12.01 -14.47 11.59
C ASP A 59 -10.85 -13.47 11.47
N ALA A 60 -10.14 -13.25 12.57
CA ALA A 60 -8.86 -12.58 12.50
C ALA A 60 -7.91 -13.40 11.61
N PRO A 61 -6.99 -12.75 10.88
CA PRO A 61 -5.96 -13.48 10.15
C PRO A 61 -5.26 -14.43 11.13
N ARG A 62 -5.34 -15.74 10.84
CA ARG A 62 -4.71 -16.74 11.68
C ARG A 62 -3.21 -16.48 11.67
N SER A 63 -2.60 -16.51 12.84
CA SER A 63 -1.14 -16.61 12.96
C SER A 63 -0.72 -17.92 12.29
N GLY A 64 -0.25 -17.83 11.04
CA GLY A 64 0.50 -18.91 10.41
C GLY A 64 1.79 -19.16 11.18
N ARG A 65 2.47 -20.27 10.87
CA ARG A 65 3.81 -20.57 11.39
C ARG A 65 4.65 -19.29 11.35
N PRO A 66 5.22 -18.82 12.49
CA PRO A 66 6.14 -17.71 12.48
C PRO A 66 7.26 -18.08 11.51
N ILE A 67 7.40 -17.33 10.42
CA ILE A 67 8.70 -17.30 9.75
C ILE A 67 9.48 -16.39 10.70
N GLU A 68 10.35 -16.99 11.50
CA GLU A 68 11.17 -16.34 12.56
C GLU A 68 12.06 -15.19 12.04
N ILE A 69 11.93 -14.81 10.78
CA ILE A 69 12.85 -13.88 10.12
C ILE A 69 12.09 -12.58 9.90
N ASP A 70 12.56 -11.56 10.61
CA ASP A 70 12.08 -10.20 10.48
C ASP A 70 12.25 -9.74 9.03
N GLY A 71 11.12 -9.56 8.34
CA GLY A 71 11.10 -9.07 6.96
C GLY A 71 11.77 -7.70 6.82
N ASP A 72 11.87 -6.97 7.93
CA ASP A 72 12.50 -5.66 7.97
C ASP A 72 14.04 -5.77 7.86
N GLU A 73 14.68 -6.87 8.27
CA GLU A 73 16.12 -7.09 8.11
C GLU A 73 16.51 -7.39 6.65
N ILE A 74 15.74 -8.25 5.97
CA ILE A 74 15.89 -8.50 4.52
C ILE A 74 15.77 -7.18 3.76
N LYS A 75 14.80 -6.34 4.17
CA LYS A 75 14.56 -5.05 3.56
C LYS A 75 15.68 -4.05 3.86
N ALA A 76 16.18 -3.99 5.09
CA ALA A 76 17.29 -3.12 5.48
C ALA A 76 18.58 -3.44 4.68
N LEU A 77 18.87 -4.71 4.43
CA LEU A 77 20.01 -5.11 3.60
C LEU A 77 19.84 -4.72 2.13
N ILE A 78 18.64 -4.86 1.57
CA ILE A 78 18.33 -4.45 0.19
C ILE A 78 18.39 -2.92 0.06
N ASP A 79 17.89 -2.19 1.06
CA ASP A 79 17.91 -0.73 1.09
C ASP A 79 19.34 -0.20 1.22
N SER A 80 20.20 -0.91 1.98
CA SER A 80 21.62 -0.58 2.15
C SER A 80 22.45 -0.90 0.89
N ASN A 81 22.21 -2.05 0.25
CA ASN A 81 22.91 -2.42 -0.99
C ASN A 81 22.02 -3.26 -1.91
N ARG A 82 21.44 -2.59 -2.92
CA ARG A 82 20.54 -3.20 -3.90
C ARG A 82 21.22 -4.15 -4.89
N ARG A 83 22.56 -4.29 -4.84
CA ARG A 83 23.32 -5.23 -5.68
C ARG A 83 23.51 -6.59 -5.03
N LEU A 84 23.15 -6.73 -3.75
CA LEU A 84 23.24 -8.01 -3.07
C LEU A 84 22.36 -9.05 -3.77
N THR A 85 22.96 -10.17 -4.08
CA THR A 85 22.28 -11.34 -4.62
C THR A 85 21.46 -12.03 -3.53
N THR A 86 20.48 -12.82 -3.94
CA THR A 86 19.67 -13.62 -2.99
C THR A 86 20.50 -14.63 -2.18
N ARG A 87 21.68 -15.01 -2.68
CA ARG A 87 22.66 -15.85 -1.97
C ARG A 87 23.41 -15.04 -0.92
N GLU A 88 23.92 -13.86 -1.26
CA GLU A 88 24.62 -13.00 -0.31
C GLU A 88 23.68 -12.51 0.81
N ILE A 89 22.41 -12.20 0.52
CA ILE A 89 21.42 -11.86 1.55
C ILE A 89 21.15 -13.07 2.46
N ALA A 90 21.05 -14.26 1.87
CA ALA A 90 20.85 -15.50 2.61
C ALA A 90 22.04 -15.81 3.54
N GLU A 91 23.26 -15.61 3.07
CA GLU A 91 24.49 -15.76 3.87
C GLU A 91 24.57 -14.71 4.98
N ASN A 92 24.29 -13.45 4.67
CA ASN A 92 24.35 -12.35 5.65
C ASN A 92 23.34 -12.51 6.79
N LEU A 93 22.16 -13.05 6.50
CA LEU A 93 21.11 -13.28 7.50
C LEU A 93 21.10 -14.71 8.05
N ASN A 94 22.01 -15.56 7.57
CA ASN A 94 22.03 -17.00 7.89
C ASN A 94 20.67 -17.69 7.67
N ILE A 95 20.02 -17.39 6.55
CA ILE A 95 18.72 -17.94 6.15
C ILE A 95 18.82 -18.71 4.84
N SER A 96 17.84 -19.55 4.54
CA SER A 96 17.84 -20.23 3.24
C SER A 96 17.56 -19.27 2.09
N LYS A 97 18.26 -19.46 0.96
CA LYS A 97 18.00 -18.74 -0.30
C LYS A 97 16.52 -18.78 -0.69
N ALA A 98 15.86 -19.93 -0.48
CA ALA A 98 14.43 -20.10 -0.74
C ALA A 98 13.56 -19.17 0.11
N SER A 99 13.97 -18.89 1.36
CA SER A 99 13.28 -17.93 2.24
C SER A 99 13.36 -16.51 1.69
N VAL A 100 14.55 -16.08 1.24
CA VAL A 100 14.77 -14.77 0.59
C VAL A 100 13.92 -14.66 -0.67
N GLU A 101 13.95 -15.67 -1.54
CA GLU A 101 13.14 -15.67 -2.77
C GLU A 101 11.64 -15.63 -2.49
N ASN A 102 11.16 -16.40 -1.50
CA ASN A 102 9.76 -16.40 -1.10
C ASN A 102 9.34 -15.06 -0.50
N HIS A 103 10.23 -14.38 0.22
CA HIS A 103 9.98 -13.03 0.74
C HIS A 103 9.86 -12.01 -0.40
N LEU A 104 10.80 -12.04 -1.36
CA LEU A 104 10.79 -11.15 -2.52
C LEU A 104 9.62 -11.37 -3.48
N LYS A 105 9.13 -12.62 -3.59
CA LYS A 105 7.97 -12.99 -4.43
C LYS A 105 6.63 -12.60 -3.81
N ARG A 106 6.58 -12.31 -2.49
CA ARG A 106 5.34 -11.85 -1.87
C ARG A 106 5.05 -10.42 -2.33
N PRO A 107 3.81 -10.11 -2.76
CA PRO A 107 3.45 -8.72 -3.05
C PRO A 107 3.65 -7.92 -1.77
N PHE A 108 4.38 -6.80 -1.87
CA PHE A 108 4.51 -5.84 -0.78
C PHE A 108 3.11 -5.54 -0.25
N LYS A 109 2.79 -5.98 0.98
CA LYS A 109 1.57 -5.54 1.66
C LYS A 109 1.71 -4.05 1.92
N THR A 110 1.18 -3.24 1.01
CA THR A 110 1.11 -1.78 1.08
C THR A 110 0.16 -1.26 2.16
N THR A 111 -0.39 -2.13 3.01
CA THR A 111 -1.50 -1.82 3.91
C THR A 111 -1.15 -1.13 5.22
N LEU A 112 0.12 -0.81 5.53
CA LEU A 112 0.47 -0.12 6.79
C LEU A 112 1.10 1.26 6.66
N LYS A 113 1.64 1.66 5.48
CA LYS A 113 2.35 2.95 5.36
C LYS A 113 1.46 4.17 5.11
N ARG A 114 0.16 4.00 4.86
CA ARG A 114 -0.72 5.12 4.50
C ARG A 114 -1.00 6.11 5.64
N ARG A 115 -0.78 5.72 6.91
CA ARG A 115 -0.98 6.61 8.08
C ARG A 115 0.26 7.43 8.45
N GLU A 116 1.47 6.97 8.11
CA GLU A 116 2.71 7.65 8.50
C GLU A 116 3.00 8.91 7.67
N LEU A 117 2.61 8.94 6.39
CA LEU A 117 2.87 10.09 5.51
C LEU A 117 1.91 11.28 5.76
N VAL A 118 0.75 11.04 6.37
CA VAL A 118 -0.30 12.08 6.54
C VAL A 118 0.03 13.04 7.69
N ASN A 119 0.91 12.65 8.62
CA ASN A 119 1.22 13.40 9.85
C ASN A 119 2.69 13.87 9.95
N ARG A 120 3.52 13.72 8.91
CA ARG A 120 4.92 14.18 8.93
C ARG A 120 5.04 15.63 8.47
N LYS A 121 5.78 16.45 9.23
CA LYS A 121 6.15 17.85 8.87
C LYS A 121 7.30 17.94 7.85
N GLY A 122 7.45 16.95 6.97
CA GLY A 122 8.61 16.80 6.07
C GLY A 122 8.25 16.85 4.59
N VAL A 123 9.25 17.05 3.73
CA VAL A 123 9.09 17.01 2.26
C VAL A 123 9.03 15.55 1.80
N VAL A 124 7.98 15.21 1.06
CA VAL A 124 7.87 13.94 0.33
C VAL A 124 8.29 14.18 -1.11
N PHE A 125 9.43 13.63 -1.50
CA PHE A 125 10.03 13.82 -2.82
C PHE A 125 9.68 12.67 -3.76
N HIS A 126 9.05 12.97 -4.90
CA HIS A 126 8.69 11.99 -5.92
C HIS A 126 9.49 12.23 -7.19
N HIS A 127 10.20 11.20 -7.67
CA HIS A 127 10.94 11.22 -8.93
C HIS A 127 11.02 9.81 -9.54
N ASP A 128 11.35 9.72 -10.83
CA ASP A 128 11.50 8.42 -11.50
C ASP A 128 12.77 7.66 -11.07
N ASN A 129 12.90 6.42 -11.53
CA ASN A 129 14.02 5.54 -11.23
C ASN A 129 15.23 5.69 -12.18
N ALA A 130 15.37 6.81 -12.89
CA ALA A 130 16.52 7.01 -13.78
C ALA A 130 17.86 6.80 -13.04
N ARG A 131 18.88 6.28 -13.74
CA ARG A 131 20.17 5.92 -13.13
C ARG A 131 20.81 7.07 -12.32
N PRO A 132 20.85 8.33 -12.79
CA PRO A 132 21.40 9.43 -12.00
C PRO A 132 20.63 9.68 -10.71
N ARG A 133 19.31 9.46 -10.71
CA ARG A 133 18.42 9.70 -9.58
C ARG A 133 18.44 8.59 -8.53
N THR A 134 18.92 7.41 -8.89
CA THR A 134 19.11 6.27 -7.97
C THR A 134 20.56 6.09 -7.53
N SER A 135 21.46 6.98 -7.94
CA SER A 135 22.87 6.96 -7.56
C SER A 135 23.08 7.15 -6.04
N LEU A 136 24.21 6.68 -5.52
CA LEU A 136 24.56 6.85 -4.11
C LEU A 136 24.67 8.33 -3.73
N VAL A 137 25.31 9.14 -4.57
CA VAL A 137 25.47 10.58 -4.37
C VAL A 137 24.11 11.28 -4.20
N THR A 138 23.15 10.98 -5.09
CA THR A 138 21.81 11.56 -5.00
C THR A 138 21.07 11.10 -3.73
N ARG A 139 21.19 9.82 -3.37
CA ARG A 139 20.56 9.27 -2.16
C ARG A 139 21.12 9.87 -0.88
N GLU A 140 22.44 9.98 -0.77
CA GLU A 140 23.11 10.64 0.35
C GLU A 140 22.63 12.09 0.49
N LYS A 141 22.51 12.80 -0.64
CA LYS A 141 22.01 14.18 -0.61
C LYS A 141 20.56 14.27 -0.13
N LEU A 142 19.68 13.37 -0.57
CA LEU A 142 18.28 13.32 -0.12
C LEU A 142 18.16 13.01 1.37
N LEU A 143 19.02 12.12 1.89
CA LEU A 143 19.11 11.83 3.32
C LEU A 143 19.59 13.04 4.12
N GLN A 144 20.62 13.76 3.65
CA GLN A 144 21.10 14.99 4.28
C GLN A 144 20.02 16.09 4.33
N LEU A 145 19.18 16.17 3.29
CA LEU A 145 18.06 17.11 3.24
C LEU A 145 16.87 16.66 4.12
N GLY A 146 16.89 15.41 4.62
CA GLY A 146 15.80 14.84 5.41
C GLY A 146 14.52 14.63 4.60
N TRP A 147 14.63 14.39 3.29
CA TRP A 147 13.47 14.21 2.41
C TRP A 147 13.07 12.74 2.30
N ASP A 148 11.78 12.48 2.48
CA ASP A 148 11.22 11.14 2.30
C ASP A 148 11.02 10.88 0.81
N VAL A 149 11.67 9.87 0.25
CA VAL A 149 11.51 9.52 -1.17
C VAL A 149 10.29 8.63 -1.36
N LEU A 150 9.34 9.09 -2.18
CA LEU A 150 8.14 8.33 -2.53
C LEU A 150 8.51 7.21 -3.51
N PRO A 151 8.16 5.93 -3.23
CA PRO A 151 8.45 4.83 -4.14
C PRO A 151 7.76 5.03 -5.50
N HIS A 152 8.54 4.88 -6.58
CA HIS A 152 8.06 4.94 -7.95
C HIS A 152 8.33 3.61 -8.66
N PRO A 153 7.36 3.00 -9.38
CA PRO A 153 7.59 1.77 -10.14
C PRO A 153 8.39 2.04 -11.44
N PRO A 154 9.14 1.05 -11.97
CA PRO A 154 9.78 1.17 -13.27
C PRO A 154 8.77 1.38 -14.40
N TYR A 155 9.14 2.21 -15.39
CA TYR A 155 8.35 2.45 -16.60
C TYR A 155 6.91 2.93 -16.33
N SER A 156 6.69 3.79 -15.34
CA SER A 156 5.34 4.25 -14.98
C SER A 156 5.14 5.77 -15.13
N PRO A 157 5.29 6.32 -16.36
CA PRO A 157 5.07 7.74 -16.62
C PRO A 157 3.63 8.18 -16.33
N ASP A 158 2.67 7.26 -16.40
CA ASP A 158 1.27 7.49 -16.05
C ASP A 158 1.05 7.74 -14.54
N LEU A 159 2.08 7.50 -13.71
CA LEU A 159 2.13 7.81 -12.29
C LEU A 159 3.02 8.99 -11.93
N ALA A 160 3.68 9.64 -12.91
CA ALA A 160 4.49 10.82 -12.67
C ALA A 160 3.69 12.10 -12.96
N PRO A 161 3.37 12.94 -11.96
CA PRO A 161 2.62 14.18 -12.20
C PRO A 161 3.33 15.15 -13.15
N SER A 162 4.66 15.13 -13.18
CA SER A 162 5.44 15.85 -14.18
C SER A 162 5.05 15.42 -15.59
N ASP A 163 4.94 14.11 -15.83
CA ASP A 163 4.82 13.55 -17.18
C ASP A 163 3.38 13.61 -17.67
N TYR A 164 2.42 13.08 -16.89
CA TYR A 164 1.03 13.00 -17.35
C TYR A 164 0.28 14.34 -17.32
N HIS A 165 0.78 15.35 -16.59
CA HIS A 165 0.08 16.62 -16.39
C HIS A 165 0.89 17.82 -16.87
N SER A 166 2.02 18.16 -16.22
CA SER A 166 2.77 19.38 -16.54
C SER A 166 3.42 19.32 -17.93
N PHE A 167 4.19 18.27 -18.21
CA PHE A 167 4.86 18.08 -19.50
C PHE A 167 3.87 17.78 -20.62
N ARG A 168 2.77 17.07 -20.33
CA ARG A 168 1.68 16.94 -21.29
C ARG A 168 1.08 18.29 -21.70
N SER A 169 0.85 19.17 -20.73
CA SER A 169 0.37 20.53 -21.03
C SER A 169 1.41 21.37 -21.76
N LEU A 170 2.70 21.22 -21.42
CA LEU A 170 3.80 21.91 -22.08
C LEU A 170 3.96 21.45 -23.53
N GLN A 171 3.89 20.14 -23.78
CA GLN A 171 3.94 19.55 -25.11
C GLN A 171 2.84 20.15 -26.01
N ASN A 172 1.63 20.29 -25.48
CA ASN A 172 0.53 20.94 -26.21
C ASN A 172 0.84 22.42 -26.51
N ALA A 173 1.46 23.15 -25.57
CA ALA A 173 1.82 24.56 -25.75
C ALA A 173 3.01 24.78 -26.73
N LEU A 174 3.85 23.77 -26.88
CA LEU A 174 4.97 23.74 -27.83
C LEU A 174 4.56 23.26 -29.22
N ASN A 175 3.44 22.55 -29.33
CA ASN A 175 3.02 21.95 -30.59
C ASN A 175 2.83 23.03 -31.68
N GLY A 176 3.48 22.82 -32.83
CA GLY A 176 3.44 23.75 -33.96
C GLY A 176 4.33 24.99 -33.83
N LYS A 177 5.14 25.12 -32.77
CA LYS A 177 6.12 26.21 -32.64
C LYS A 177 7.50 25.78 -33.13
N THR A 178 8.13 26.62 -33.94
CA THR A 178 9.54 26.49 -34.33
C THR A 178 10.37 27.45 -33.49
N LEU A 179 11.30 26.91 -32.72
CA LEU A 179 12.22 27.68 -31.87
C LEU A 179 13.62 27.55 -32.47
N THR A 180 14.23 28.67 -32.83
CA THR A 180 15.53 28.70 -33.53
C THR A 180 16.68 29.14 -32.64
N ALA A 181 16.39 29.75 -31.48
CA ALA A 181 17.38 30.14 -30.48
C ALA A 181 17.00 29.60 -29.10
N ASP A 182 18.01 29.32 -28.28
CA ASP A 182 17.83 28.84 -26.90
C ASP A 182 17.10 29.87 -26.02
N GLU A 183 17.29 31.17 -26.29
CA GLU A 183 16.63 32.24 -25.54
C GLU A 183 15.11 32.24 -25.75
N ASP A 184 14.64 31.84 -26.94
CA ASP A 184 13.22 31.70 -27.25
C ASP A 184 12.61 30.56 -26.44
N ILE A 185 13.34 29.44 -26.29
CA ILE A 185 12.92 28.29 -25.48
C ILE A 185 12.79 28.72 -24.03
N LYS A 186 13.81 29.41 -23.50
CA LYS A 186 13.83 29.85 -22.10
C LYS A 186 12.68 30.81 -21.80
N SER A 187 12.52 31.85 -22.63
CA SER A 187 11.44 32.83 -22.48
C SER A 187 10.05 32.18 -22.56
N LEU A 188 9.87 31.22 -23.47
CA LEU A 188 8.62 30.48 -23.59
C LEU A 188 8.33 29.65 -22.33
N LEU A 189 9.33 28.96 -21.78
CA LEU A 189 9.17 28.16 -20.56
C LEU A 189 8.83 29.05 -19.36
N GLU A 190 9.53 30.18 -19.19
CA GLU A 190 9.27 31.14 -18.12
C GLU A 190 7.84 31.67 -18.20
N LEU A 191 7.40 32.12 -19.38
CA LEU A 191 6.03 32.58 -19.60
C LEU A 191 5.00 31.46 -19.36
N PHE A 192 5.26 30.25 -19.88
CA PHE A 192 4.35 29.13 -19.72
C PHE A 192 4.09 28.79 -18.24
N PHE A 193 5.15 28.75 -17.42
CA PHE A 193 5.01 28.44 -16.00
C PHE A 193 4.48 29.62 -15.18
N ALA A 194 4.81 30.86 -15.53
CA ALA A 194 4.27 32.06 -14.90
C ALA A 194 2.74 32.19 -15.08
N GLU A 195 2.21 31.69 -16.21
CA GLU A 195 0.78 31.67 -16.50
C GLU A 195 0.01 30.62 -15.67
N LYS A 196 0.66 29.57 -15.16
CA LYS A 196 -0.05 28.48 -14.46
C LYS A 196 -0.36 28.87 -13.02
N ASP A 197 -1.65 28.82 -12.69
CA ASP A 197 -2.12 29.06 -11.34
C ASP A 197 -1.76 27.89 -10.40
N LYS A 198 -1.84 28.14 -9.09
CA LYS A 198 -1.63 27.11 -8.07
C LYS A 198 -2.55 25.90 -8.30
N ASN A 199 -3.80 26.15 -8.70
CA ASN A 199 -4.78 25.09 -8.90
C ASN A 199 -4.37 24.15 -10.04
N PHE A 200 -3.67 24.64 -11.07
CA PHE A 200 -3.12 23.80 -12.13
C PHE A 200 -2.22 22.70 -11.57
N PHE A 201 -1.25 23.06 -10.74
CA PHE A 201 -0.34 22.09 -10.13
C PHE A 201 -1.05 21.18 -9.13
N GLU A 202 -1.92 21.75 -8.31
CA GLU A 202 -2.72 21.00 -7.33
C GLU A 202 -3.58 19.92 -8.00
N ARG A 203 -4.28 20.26 -9.09
CA ARG A 203 -5.05 19.27 -9.88
C ARG A 203 -4.18 18.15 -10.41
N GLY A 204 -2.94 18.44 -10.82
CA GLY A 204 -1.98 17.44 -11.27
C GLY A 204 -1.65 16.45 -10.17
N ILE A 205 -1.30 16.94 -8.98
CA ILE A 205 -0.95 16.11 -7.81
C ILE A 205 -2.17 15.33 -7.29
N MET A 206 -3.33 15.97 -7.18
CA MET A 206 -4.53 15.37 -6.61
C MET A 206 -5.17 14.29 -7.48
N LYS A 207 -4.70 14.10 -8.73
CA LYS A 207 -5.05 12.94 -9.57
C LYS A 207 -4.30 11.65 -9.21
N LEU A 208 -3.22 11.73 -8.42
CA LEU A 208 -2.42 10.54 -8.03
C LEU A 208 -3.26 9.47 -7.31
N PRO A 209 -4.10 9.78 -6.30
CA PRO A 209 -4.89 8.77 -5.61
C PRO A 209 -5.84 8.01 -6.53
N GLU A 210 -6.48 8.70 -7.47
CA GLU A 210 -7.37 8.09 -8.47
C GLU A 210 -6.58 7.18 -9.41
N LYS A 211 -5.45 7.65 -9.92
CA LYS A 211 -4.56 6.86 -10.79
C LYS A 211 -4.04 5.60 -10.10
N TRP A 212 -3.59 5.70 -8.84
CA TRP A 212 -3.18 4.54 -8.06
C TRP A 212 -4.32 3.53 -7.89
N GLN A 213 -5.54 3.99 -7.61
CA GLN A 213 -6.70 3.10 -7.53
C GLN A 213 -6.98 2.41 -8.86
N LYS A 214 -6.87 3.11 -9.99
CA LYS A 214 -7.08 2.54 -11.33
C LYS A 214 -6.06 1.45 -11.63
N ILE A 215 -4.77 1.68 -11.35
CA ILE A 215 -3.71 0.66 -11.53
C ILE A 215 -3.93 -0.57 -10.65
N ILE A 216 -4.33 -0.37 -9.38
CA ILE A 216 -4.65 -1.49 -8.49
C ILE A 216 -5.81 -2.31 -9.05
N LYS A 217 -6.87 -1.65 -9.54
CA LYS A 217 -8.02 -2.34 -10.18
C LYS A 217 -7.63 -3.07 -11.47
N GLN A 218 -6.65 -2.55 -12.19
CA GLN A 218 -6.13 -3.12 -13.44
C GLN A 218 -4.96 -4.08 -13.23
N ASN A 219 -4.72 -4.53 -11.99
CA ASN A 219 -3.63 -5.47 -11.65
C ASN A 219 -2.24 -5.04 -12.17
N GLY A 220 -1.94 -3.74 -12.13
CA GLY A 220 -0.64 -3.22 -12.56
C GLY A 220 -0.51 -2.92 -14.05
N GLN A 221 -1.58 -3.07 -14.85
CA GLN A 221 -1.58 -2.61 -16.25
C GLN A 221 -1.62 -1.08 -16.35
N TYR A 222 -1.15 -0.57 -17.49
CA TYR A 222 -1.14 0.85 -17.79
C TYR A 222 -2.53 1.45 -17.81
N ILE A 223 -2.60 2.70 -17.35
CA ILE A 223 -3.80 3.52 -17.49
C ILE A 223 -3.91 3.99 -18.95
N VAL A 224 -4.86 3.39 -19.68
CA VAL A 224 -5.40 3.94 -20.95
C VAL A 224 -6.47 4.98 -20.66
#